data_AF-A0A1Z9W4M7-F1
#
_entry.id   AF-A0A1Z9W4M7-F1
#
_cell.length_a   1.000
_cell.length_b   1.000
_cell.length_c   1.000
_cell.angle_alpha   90.00
_cell.angle_beta   90.00
_cell.angle_gamma   90.00
#
_symmetry.space_group_name_H-M   'P 1'
#
loop_
_entity.id
_entity.type
_entity.pdbx_description
1 polymer ?
#
loop_
_entity_poly.entity_id
_entity_poly.type
_entity_poly.pdbx_seq_one_letter_code
_entity_poly.pdbx_strand_id
1 'polypeptide(L)'
;MQRISGLRFCGSHIGLFISAYLLCGAAISEELLIAVASNFSGPMAELVKRFEAQTGHDIQVAYGSSGRLFAQIRSGAPFQVFLSADQDKPARLVDLGLADPASRFTYASGELVLWSADSSREVGDSNALLSPDVQWIALANPRLAPYGTAAAEVLDKLNLSSHLSGKIVQGENIAQTLQFVESGNAQLGFVARSQVFSLTEARAGANWVVPDHLYRPIRQDAVLLNRAIGCQVCSEFLSFLREDAQRSLISASGYRLD
;
A
#
# COMPACT_ATOMS: atom_id res chain seq x y z
N MET A 1 51.03 56.38 44.92
CA MET A 1 51.13 54.92 45.13
C MET A 1 50.96 54.25 43.77
N GLN A 2 51.92 53.38 43.41
CA GLN A 2 52.03 52.53 42.20
C GLN A 2 52.27 53.27 40.85
N ARG A 3 53.47 53.20 40.22
CA ARG A 3 54.10 52.07 39.47
C ARG A 3 53.20 51.62 38.30
N ILE A 4 53.60 51.43 37.03
CA ILE A 4 54.89 51.12 36.40
C ILE A 4 54.71 51.13 34.85
N SER A 5 55.78 51.48 34.12
CA SER A 5 56.24 51.13 32.75
C SER A 5 55.29 50.56 31.67
N GLY A 6 55.40 51.02 30.42
CA GLY A 6 56.12 50.30 29.33
C GLY A 6 55.13 49.48 28.49
N LEU A 7 55.21 49.21 27.18
CA LEU A 7 56.29 49.05 26.22
C LEU A 7 55.67 48.98 24.79
N ARG A 8 56.38 49.54 23.82
CA ARG A 8 56.70 49.04 22.45
C ARG A 8 55.62 48.56 21.45
N PHE A 9 55.67 49.24 20.29
CA PHE A 9 55.55 48.79 18.89
C PHE A 9 55.73 47.28 18.61
N CYS A 10 54.96 46.73 17.67
CA CYS A 10 55.43 46.33 16.32
C CYS A 10 54.47 45.34 15.62
N GLY A 11 54.30 45.49 14.30
CA GLY A 11 54.13 44.34 13.39
C GLY A 11 52.71 44.03 12.89
N SER A 12 52.28 44.75 11.85
CA SER A 12 51.16 44.34 11.01
C SER A 12 51.63 43.23 10.05
N HIS A 13 51.13 42.01 10.22
CA HIS A 13 51.19 40.95 9.22
C HIS A 13 49.77 40.47 8.94
N ILE A 14 49.16 41.04 7.89
CA ILE A 14 47.89 40.57 7.32
C ILE A 14 48.21 39.32 6.49
N GLY A 15 48.05 38.15 7.11
CA GLY A 15 48.09 36.86 6.43
C GLY A 15 46.77 36.59 5.73
N LEU A 16 46.80 36.54 4.40
CA LEU A 16 45.66 36.18 3.55
C LEU A 16 45.40 34.66 3.65
N PHE A 17 44.53 34.23 4.57
CA PHE A 17 44.06 32.85 4.63
C PHE A 17 42.99 32.63 3.54
N ILE A 18 43.39 32.01 2.43
CA ILE A 18 42.46 31.46 1.43
C ILE A 18 41.87 30.18 2.04
N SER A 19 40.71 30.30 2.67
CA SER A 19 39.91 29.16 3.13
C SER A 19 39.30 28.47 1.92
N ALA A 20 39.82 27.31 1.55
CA ALA A 20 39.21 26.42 0.58
C ALA A 20 37.93 25.84 1.19
N TYR A 21 36.78 26.45 0.88
CA TYR A 21 35.47 25.84 1.12
C TYR A 21 35.34 24.64 0.19
N LEU A 22 35.69 23.46 0.72
CA LEU A 22 35.21 22.18 0.19
C LEU A 22 33.69 22.23 0.20
N LEU A 23 33.08 22.46 -0.96
CA LEU A 23 31.68 22.11 -1.21
C LEU A 23 31.58 20.59 -1.08
N CYS A 24 31.38 20.12 0.14
CA CYS A 24 30.82 18.81 0.37
C CYS A 24 29.39 18.90 -0.16
N GLY A 25 29.16 18.44 -1.39
CA GLY A 25 27.81 18.25 -1.90
C GLY A 25 27.14 17.24 -0.98
N ALA A 26 26.28 17.72 -0.10
CA ALA A 26 25.32 16.85 0.57
C ALA A 26 24.50 16.21 -0.56
N ALA A 27 24.78 14.94 -0.86
CA ALA A 27 23.89 14.15 -1.68
C ALA A 27 22.56 14.16 -0.93
N ILE A 28 21.61 14.96 -1.42
CA ILE A 28 20.23 14.91 -0.95
C ILE A 28 19.78 13.49 -1.31
N SER A 29 19.69 12.63 -0.31
CA SER A 29 19.11 11.30 -0.49
C SER A 29 17.70 11.51 -1.04
N GLU A 30 17.43 11.06 -2.26
CA GLU A 30 16.09 11.09 -2.83
C GLU A 30 15.21 10.17 -1.96
N GLU A 31 14.38 10.75 -1.09
CA GLU A 31 13.44 9.98 -0.27
C GLU A 31 12.32 9.40 -1.15
N LEU A 32 12.17 8.08 -1.12
CA LEU A 32 11.11 7.37 -1.82
C LEU A 32 9.95 7.08 -0.85
N LEU A 33 8.91 7.93 -0.90
CA LEU A 33 7.66 7.74 -0.17
C LEU A 33 6.57 7.17 -1.09
N ILE A 34 6.14 5.95 -0.80
CA ILE A 34 5.23 5.17 -1.64
C ILE A 34 3.86 5.08 -0.98
N ALA A 35 2.80 5.47 -1.69
CA ALA A 35 1.42 5.23 -1.28
C ALA A 35 0.97 3.84 -1.78
N VAL A 36 0.56 2.95 -0.88
CA VAL A 36 0.22 1.57 -1.22
C VAL A 36 -1.14 1.16 -0.65
N ALA A 37 -2.00 0.63 -1.51
CA ALA A 37 -3.27 0.08 -1.08
C ALA A 37 -3.07 -1.06 -0.06
N SER A 38 -3.75 -1.00 1.09
CA SER A 38 -3.49 -1.90 2.23
C SER A 38 -3.58 -3.40 1.95
N ASN A 39 -4.25 -3.82 0.87
CA ASN A 39 -4.25 -5.22 0.43
C ASN A 39 -2.85 -5.77 0.13
N PHE A 40 -1.94 -4.90 -0.32
CA PHE A 40 -0.60 -5.26 -0.79
C PHE A 40 0.48 -5.09 0.29
N SER A 41 0.11 -4.87 1.56
CA SER A 41 1.07 -4.57 2.63
C SER A 41 2.08 -5.68 2.91
N GLY A 42 1.64 -6.94 2.92
CA GLY A 42 2.51 -8.11 3.11
C GLY A 42 3.61 -8.21 2.04
N PRO A 43 3.25 -8.38 0.75
CA PRO A 43 4.24 -8.41 -0.33
C PRO A 43 5.09 -7.14 -0.40
N MET A 44 4.50 -5.96 -0.19
CA MET A 44 5.23 -4.70 -0.22
C MET A 44 6.34 -4.65 0.84
N ALA A 45 6.09 -5.15 2.06
CA ALA A 45 7.11 -5.16 3.11
C ALA A 45 8.34 -6.01 2.72
N GLU A 46 8.13 -7.16 2.08
CA GLU A 46 9.22 -8.01 1.59
C GLU A 46 9.91 -7.41 0.36
N LEU A 47 9.15 -6.77 -0.55
CA LEU A 47 9.70 -6.05 -1.70
C LEU A 47 10.59 -4.88 -1.29
N VAL A 48 10.16 -4.09 -0.30
CA VAL A 48 10.95 -3.01 0.29
C VAL A 48 12.26 -3.57 0.85
N LYS A 49 12.19 -4.58 1.73
CA LYS A 49 13.38 -5.20 2.31
C LYS A 49 14.37 -5.67 1.24
N ARG A 50 13.89 -6.25 0.15
CA ARG A 50 14.74 -6.71 -0.97
C ARG A 50 15.36 -5.54 -1.71
N PHE A 51 14.59 -4.51 -2.03
CA PHE A 51 15.08 -3.34 -2.76
C PHE A 51 16.12 -2.57 -1.96
N GLU A 52 15.86 -2.34 -0.67
CA GLU A 52 16.80 -1.66 0.24
C GLU A 52 18.11 -2.45 0.39
N ALA A 53 18.03 -3.78 0.50
CA ALA A 53 19.21 -4.64 0.56
C ALA A 53 20.04 -4.62 -0.74
N GLN A 54 19.40 -4.42 -1.90
CA GLN A 54 20.07 -4.38 -3.20
C GLN A 54 20.69 -3.02 -3.52
N THR A 55 20.03 -1.93 -3.10
CA THR A 55 20.37 -0.57 -3.55
C THR A 55 20.96 0.31 -2.46
N GLY A 56 20.67 0.02 -1.19
CA GLY A 56 21.01 0.87 -0.05
C GLY A 56 20.12 2.11 0.10
N HIS A 57 19.07 2.25 -0.70
CA HIS A 57 18.05 3.30 -0.52
C HIS A 57 17.17 3.01 0.69
N ASP A 58 16.57 4.05 1.26
CA ASP A 58 15.55 3.97 2.32
C ASP A 58 14.17 4.20 1.69
N ILE A 59 13.21 3.30 1.94
CA ILE A 59 11.86 3.40 1.43
C ILE A 59 10.87 3.61 2.57
N GLN A 60 10.10 4.69 2.46
CA GLN A 60 8.95 4.91 3.32
C GLN A 60 7.67 4.49 2.61
N VAL A 61 6.79 3.79 3.32
CA VAL A 61 5.51 3.32 2.77
C VAL A 61 4.35 3.81 3.61
N ALA A 62 3.37 4.44 2.95
CA ALA A 62 2.10 4.81 3.55
C ALA A 62 0.98 3.88 3.05
N TYR A 63 0.31 3.22 3.99
CA TYR A 63 -0.79 2.31 3.69
C TYR A 63 -2.16 2.97 3.87
N GLY A 64 -3.11 2.61 3.01
CA GLY A 64 -4.51 3.03 3.14
C GLY A 64 -5.43 2.44 2.09
N SER A 65 -6.71 2.82 2.11
CA SER A 65 -7.59 2.54 0.98
C SER A 65 -7.11 3.31 -0.26
N SER A 66 -7.25 2.72 -1.44
CA SER A 66 -6.86 3.37 -2.69
C SER A 66 -7.56 4.71 -2.87
N GLY A 67 -8.83 4.82 -2.47
CA GLY A 67 -9.61 6.05 -2.54
C GLY A 67 -9.09 7.14 -1.61
N ARG A 68 -8.69 6.79 -0.38
CA ARG A 68 -8.10 7.76 0.56
C ARG A 68 -6.73 8.22 0.09
N LEU A 69 -5.88 7.30 -0.38
CA LEU A 69 -4.56 7.64 -0.94
C LEU A 69 -4.69 8.52 -2.19
N PHE A 70 -5.61 8.18 -3.10
CA PHE A 70 -5.95 9.03 -4.25
C PHE A 70 -6.37 10.44 -3.84
N ALA A 71 -7.23 10.58 -2.82
CA ALA A 71 -7.64 11.88 -2.31
C ALA A 71 -6.45 12.65 -1.71
N GLN A 72 -5.56 11.99 -0.97
CA GLN A 72 -4.35 12.59 -0.42
C GLN A 72 -3.40 13.08 -1.53
N ILE A 73 -3.17 12.27 -2.58
CA ILE A 73 -2.36 12.65 -3.74
C ILE A 73 -2.94 13.89 -4.42
N ARG A 74 -4.26 13.93 -4.64
CA ARG A 74 -4.95 15.10 -5.21
C ARG A 74 -4.84 16.35 -4.33
N SER A 75 -4.77 16.17 -3.02
CA SER A 75 -4.55 17.25 -2.05
C SER A 75 -3.07 17.61 -1.88
N GLY A 76 -2.17 17.01 -2.65
CA GLY A 76 -0.75 17.36 -2.66
C GLY A 76 0.12 16.61 -1.65
N ALA A 77 -0.31 15.48 -1.09
CA ALA A 77 0.52 14.65 -0.22
C ALA A 77 1.79 14.13 -0.94
N PRO A 78 2.99 14.22 -0.34
CA PRO A 78 4.30 14.16 -1.01
C PRO A 78 4.74 12.75 -1.45
N PHE A 79 3.82 11.92 -1.92
CA PHE A 79 4.12 10.61 -2.49
C PHE A 79 4.82 10.74 -3.84
N GLN A 80 5.75 9.83 -4.11
CA GLN A 80 6.43 9.72 -5.39
C GLN A 80 5.81 8.61 -6.26
N VAL A 81 5.41 7.50 -5.65
CA VAL A 81 4.84 6.33 -6.33
C VAL A 81 3.51 5.95 -5.68
N PHE A 82 2.53 5.55 -6.50
CA PHE A 82 1.23 5.06 -6.05
C PHE A 82 0.93 3.67 -6.58
N LEU A 83 0.67 2.71 -5.68
CA LEU A 83 0.17 1.37 -5.98
C LEU A 83 -1.29 1.28 -5.51
N SER A 84 -2.22 1.26 -6.47
CA SER A 84 -3.66 1.19 -6.23
C SER A 84 -4.19 -0.24 -6.35
N ALA A 85 -5.25 -0.58 -5.61
CA ALA A 85 -5.97 -1.85 -5.76
C ALA A 85 -6.99 -1.86 -6.92
N ASP A 86 -6.90 -0.87 -7.80
CA ASP A 86 -7.68 -0.75 -9.02
C ASP A 86 -6.85 -0.05 -10.11
N GLN A 87 -7.37 -0.04 -11.33
CA GLN A 87 -6.81 0.73 -12.44
C GLN A 87 -7.41 2.12 -12.56
N ASP A 88 -8.64 2.31 -12.06
CA ASP A 88 -9.40 3.54 -12.22
C ASP A 88 -8.71 4.75 -11.57
N LYS A 89 -8.12 4.58 -10.37
CA LYS A 89 -7.52 5.70 -9.65
C LYS A 89 -6.18 6.12 -10.26
N PRO A 90 -5.24 5.22 -10.60
CA PRO A 90 -4.05 5.58 -11.36
C PRO A 90 -4.37 6.21 -12.72
N ALA A 91 -5.34 5.66 -13.47
CA ALA A 91 -5.79 6.24 -14.74
C ALA A 91 -6.34 7.66 -14.54
N ARG A 92 -7.16 7.88 -13.51
CA ARG A 92 -7.69 9.21 -13.21
C ARG A 92 -6.62 10.20 -12.75
N LEU A 93 -5.54 9.76 -12.09
CA LEU A 93 -4.41 10.64 -11.78
C LEU A 93 -3.65 11.06 -13.04
N VAL A 94 -3.54 10.17 -14.01
CA VAL A 94 -2.99 10.49 -15.34
C VAL A 94 -3.88 11.53 -16.04
N ASP A 95 -5.20 11.31 -16.08
CA ASP A 95 -6.15 12.25 -16.71
C ASP A 95 -6.13 13.64 -16.05
N LEU A 96 -5.85 13.70 -14.75
CA LEU A 96 -5.70 14.95 -13.99
C LEU A 96 -4.32 15.61 -14.14
N GLY A 97 -3.39 15.02 -14.90
CA GLY A 97 -2.03 15.53 -15.03
C GLY A 97 -1.24 15.46 -13.72
N LEU A 98 -1.54 14.48 -12.87
CA LEU A 98 -0.87 14.25 -11.58
C LEU A 98 0.04 13.01 -11.57
N ALA A 99 0.03 12.21 -12.63
CA ALA A 99 0.84 11.01 -12.76
C ALA A 99 1.33 10.82 -14.20
N ASP A 100 2.48 10.15 -14.35
CA ASP A 100 3.11 9.93 -15.64
C ASP A 100 2.42 8.77 -16.37
N PRO A 101 1.76 9.01 -17.53
CA PRO A 101 1.09 7.96 -18.29
C PRO A 101 2.03 6.82 -18.70
N ALA A 102 3.31 7.11 -19.00
CA ALA A 102 4.26 6.11 -19.47
C ALA A 102 4.69 5.12 -18.38
N SER A 103 4.61 5.56 -17.12
CA SER A 103 4.98 4.75 -15.96
C SER A 103 3.90 3.75 -15.54
N ARG A 104 2.63 3.96 -15.95
CA ARG A 104 1.49 3.18 -15.45
C ARG A 104 1.51 1.74 -15.97
N PHE A 105 1.34 0.77 -15.07
CA PHE A 105 1.19 -0.65 -15.44
C PHE A 105 0.44 -1.44 -14.38
N THR A 106 -0.16 -2.56 -14.79
CA THR A 106 -0.78 -3.53 -13.87
C THR A 106 0.30 -4.39 -13.23
N TYR A 107 0.44 -4.32 -11.90
CA TYR A 107 1.45 -5.08 -11.15
C TYR A 107 0.91 -6.37 -10.53
N ALA A 108 -0.41 -6.46 -10.33
CA ALA A 108 -1.06 -7.63 -9.75
C ALA A 108 -2.57 -7.66 -10.08
N SER A 109 -3.16 -8.84 -9.96
CA SER A 109 -4.61 -9.05 -9.98
C SER A 109 -5.01 -9.75 -8.67
N GLY A 110 -5.85 -9.08 -7.88
CA GLY A 110 -6.29 -9.54 -6.57
C GLY A 110 -7.42 -10.57 -6.64
N GLU A 111 -7.56 -11.36 -5.57
CA GLU A 111 -8.63 -12.34 -5.39
C GLU A 111 -9.38 -12.05 -4.09
N LEU A 112 -10.72 -12.10 -4.17
CA LEU A 112 -11.60 -11.88 -3.02
C LEU A 112 -11.88 -13.20 -2.30
N VAL A 113 -11.82 -13.17 -0.97
CA VAL A 113 -12.09 -14.32 -0.11
C VAL A 113 -13.08 -13.92 0.97
N LEU A 114 -14.10 -14.75 1.22
CA LEU A 114 -14.87 -14.69 2.46
C LEU A 114 -14.13 -15.51 3.51
N TRP A 115 -13.76 -14.89 4.63
CA TRP A 115 -12.89 -15.49 5.62
C TRP A 115 -13.47 -15.42 7.03
N SER A 116 -13.14 -16.42 7.85
CA SER A 116 -13.38 -16.51 9.28
C SER A 116 -12.08 -16.84 9.99
N ALA A 117 -11.79 -16.16 11.10
CA ALA A 117 -10.67 -16.52 11.98
C ALA A 117 -10.91 -17.86 12.71
N ASP A 118 -12.18 -18.22 12.91
CA ASP A 118 -12.59 -19.51 13.45
C ASP A 118 -12.52 -20.58 12.36
N SER A 119 -11.57 -21.51 12.49
CA SER A 119 -11.35 -22.62 11.56
C SER A 119 -12.39 -23.74 11.66
N SER A 120 -13.20 -23.76 12.73
CA SER A 120 -14.30 -24.73 12.88
C SER A 120 -15.56 -24.34 12.10
N ARG A 121 -15.62 -23.09 11.61
CA ARG A 121 -16.75 -22.57 10.85
C ARG A 121 -16.77 -23.14 9.44
N GLU A 122 -17.95 -23.51 8.96
CA GLU A 122 -18.17 -23.87 7.56
C GLU A 122 -18.26 -22.60 6.69
N VAL A 123 -17.17 -22.27 6.00
CA VAL A 123 -17.07 -21.14 5.06
C VAL A 123 -16.71 -21.65 3.68
N GLY A 124 -17.33 -22.73 3.20
CA GLY A 124 -17.00 -23.34 1.90
C GLY A 124 -17.68 -22.66 0.70
N ASP A 125 -18.75 -21.92 0.93
CA ASP A 125 -19.55 -21.26 -0.10
C ASP A 125 -20.31 -20.03 0.47
N SER A 126 -21.18 -19.44 -0.35
CA SER A 126 -21.98 -18.27 0.03
C SER A 126 -23.02 -18.54 1.13
N ASN A 127 -23.41 -19.79 1.39
CA ASN A 127 -24.39 -20.12 2.44
C ASN A 127 -23.88 -19.74 3.83
N ALA A 128 -22.55 -19.68 4.02
CA ALA A 128 -21.93 -19.20 5.24
C ALA A 128 -22.40 -17.79 5.65
N LEU A 129 -22.73 -16.93 4.68
CA LEU A 129 -23.25 -15.57 4.93
C LEU A 129 -24.63 -15.58 5.62
N LEU A 130 -25.38 -16.67 5.46
CA LEU A 130 -26.74 -16.85 5.98
C LEU A 130 -26.78 -17.66 7.27
N SER A 131 -25.63 -18.16 7.74
CA SER A 131 -25.56 -18.95 8.97
C SER A 131 -26.14 -18.18 10.17
N PRO A 132 -26.94 -18.84 11.03
CA PRO A 132 -27.67 -18.16 12.11
C PRO A 132 -26.75 -17.56 13.18
N ASP A 133 -25.53 -18.07 13.30
CA ASP A 133 -24.51 -17.61 14.22
C ASP A 133 -23.64 -16.47 13.65
N VAL A 134 -23.85 -16.06 12.40
CA VAL A 134 -23.22 -14.89 11.79
C VAL A 134 -24.07 -13.65 12.08
N GLN A 135 -23.57 -12.82 12.99
CA GLN A 135 -24.20 -11.55 13.37
C GLN A 135 -23.64 -10.38 12.56
N TRP A 136 -22.32 -10.37 12.35
CA TRP A 136 -21.59 -9.30 11.69
C TRP A 136 -20.71 -9.84 10.57
N ILE A 137 -20.79 -9.18 9.41
CA ILE A 137 -19.99 -9.45 8.23
C ILE A 137 -19.20 -8.18 7.92
N ALA A 138 -17.88 -8.28 7.98
CA ALA A 138 -16.99 -7.17 7.71
C ALA A 138 -16.76 -6.97 6.20
N LEU A 139 -16.92 -5.74 5.73
CA LEU A 139 -16.58 -5.33 4.37
C LEU A 139 -15.72 -4.08 4.41
N ALA A 140 -14.81 -3.92 3.46
CA ALA A 140 -14.17 -2.62 3.27
C ALA A 140 -15.19 -1.63 2.67
N ASN A 141 -15.04 -0.34 2.96
CA ASN A 141 -15.96 0.67 2.45
C ASN A 141 -15.90 0.72 0.90
N PRO A 142 -16.98 0.38 0.18
CA PRO A 142 -16.96 0.30 -1.28
C PRO A 142 -16.69 1.64 -1.95
N ARG A 143 -16.94 2.77 -1.27
CA ARG A 143 -16.62 4.11 -1.80
C ARG A 143 -15.11 4.39 -1.83
N LEU A 144 -14.33 3.67 -1.03
CA LEU A 144 -12.90 3.93 -0.84
C LEU A 144 -12.02 2.78 -1.32
N ALA A 145 -12.48 1.54 -1.15
CA ALA A 145 -11.67 0.35 -1.34
C ALA A 145 -12.23 -0.55 -2.46
N PRO A 146 -11.39 -0.92 -3.45
CA PRO A 146 -11.78 -1.83 -4.53
C PRO A 146 -12.30 -3.20 -4.05
N TYR A 147 -11.69 -3.78 -3.01
CA TYR A 147 -12.18 -5.02 -2.39
C TYR A 147 -13.56 -4.85 -1.73
N GLY A 148 -13.88 -3.65 -1.23
CA GLY A 148 -15.22 -3.33 -0.75
C GLY A 148 -16.25 -3.29 -1.88
N THR A 149 -15.85 -2.74 -3.04
CA THR A 149 -16.68 -2.75 -4.25
C THR A 149 -16.92 -4.19 -4.72
N ALA A 150 -15.87 -5.01 -4.80
CA ALA A 150 -15.98 -6.42 -5.18
C ALA A 150 -16.91 -7.20 -4.22
N ALA A 151 -16.77 -7.00 -2.90
CA ALA A 151 -17.65 -7.62 -1.92
C ALA A 151 -19.12 -7.18 -2.09
N ALA A 152 -19.38 -5.90 -2.37
CA ALA A 152 -20.72 -5.42 -2.67
C ALA A 152 -21.30 -6.05 -3.95
N GLU A 153 -20.49 -6.22 -5.01
CA GLU A 153 -20.90 -6.89 -6.25
C GLU A 153 -21.28 -8.36 -6.01
N VAL A 154 -20.54 -9.06 -5.15
CA VAL A 154 -20.86 -10.45 -4.77
C VAL A 154 -22.22 -10.50 -4.08
N LEU A 155 -22.45 -9.63 -3.08
CA LEU A 155 -23.73 -9.60 -2.36
C LEU A 155 -24.91 -9.25 -3.29
N ASP A 156 -24.68 -8.36 -4.26
CA ASP A 156 -25.69 -7.99 -5.25
C ASP A 156 -26.01 -9.14 -6.20
N LYS A 157 -25.00 -9.78 -6.79
CA LYS A 157 -25.19 -10.94 -7.69
C LYS A 157 -25.83 -12.15 -7.00
N LEU A 158 -25.60 -12.31 -5.70
CA LEU A 158 -26.24 -13.35 -4.90
C LEU A 158 -27.65 -12.95 -4.40
N ASN A 159 -28.12 -11.74 -4.69
CA ASN A 159 -29.37 -11.17 -4.18
C ASN A 159 -29.44 -11.11 -2.64
N LEU A 160 -28.29 -10.93 -1.98
CA LEU A 160 -28.16 -10.90 -0.52
C LEU A 160 -28.03 -9.49 0.07
N SER A 161 -27.83 -8.46 -0.75
CA SER A 161 -27.61 -7.07 -0.30
C SER A 161 -28.66 -6.59 0.70
N SER A 162 -29.95 -6.74 0.39
CA SER A 162 -31.04 -6.31 1.29
C SER A 162 -31.18 -7.19 2.53
N HIS A 163 -30.89 -8.49 2.41
CA HIS A 163 -31.00 -9.43 3.52
C HIS A 163 -29.89 -9.21 4.57
N LEU A 164 -28.70 -8.83 4.11
CA LEU A 164 -27.51 -8.69 4.97
C LEU A 164 -27.22 -7.25 5.39
N SER A 165 -27.96 -6.25 4.91
CA SER A 165 -27.67 -4.83 5.17
C SER A 165 -27.57 -4.50 6.67
N GLY A 166 -28.38 -5.15 7.52
CA GLY A 166 -28.36 -5.00 8.98
C GLY A 166 -27.21 -5.72 9.69
N LYS A 167 -26.45 -6.56 8.97
CA LYS A 167 -25.31 -7.34 9.48
C LYS A 167 -23.95 -6.79 9.02
N ILE A 168 -23.93 -5.74 8.19
CA ILE A 168 -22.67 -5.24 7.62
C ILE A 168 -21.97 -4.30 8.59
N VAL A 169 -20.71 -4.61 8.90
CA VAL A 169 -19.76 -3.67 9.53
C VAL A 169 -18.72 -3.22 8.51
N GLN A 170 -18.54 -1.91 8.35
CA GLN A 170 -17.64 -1.36 7.35
C GLN A 170 -16.30 -0.93 7.95
N GLY A 171 -15.20 -1.47 7.42
CA GLY A 171 -13.85 -0.94 7.61
C GLY A 171 -13.53 0.15 6.59
N GLU A 172 -12.66 1.10 6.92
CA GLU A 172 -12.15 2.14 6.02
C GLU A 172 -11.43 1.53 4.81
N ASN A 173 -10.69 0.45 5.05
CA ASN A 173 -9.91 -0.28 4.06
C ASN A 173 -9.88 -1.78 4.40
N ILE A 174 -9.30 -2.59 3.51
CA ILE A 174 -9.30 -4.05 3.65
C ILE A 174 -8.46 -4.57 4.83
N ALA A 175 -7.46 -3.81 5.32
CA ALA A 175 -6.72 -4.18 6.52
C ALA A 175 -7.57 -3.99 7.78
N GLN A 176 -8.38 -2.93 7.85
CA GLN A 176 -9.34 -2.78 8.94
C GLN A 176 -10.43 -3.85 8.89
N THR A 177 -10.88 -4.24 7.69
CA THR A 177 -11.82 -5.35 7.51
C THR A 177 -11.25 -6.66 8.07
N LEU A 178 -10.00 -6.99 7.72
CA LEU A 178 -9.31 -8.15 8.29
C LEU A 178 -9.25 -8.07 9.82
N GLN A 179 -8.85 -6.92 10.37
CA GLN A 179 -8.74 -6.70 11.80
C GLN A 179 -10.06 -6.98 12.54
N PHE A 180 -11.20 -6.59 11.97
CA PHE A 180 -12.51 -6.87 12.57
C PHE A 180 -12.81 -8.36 12.67
N VAL A 181 -12.38 -9.16 11.69
CA VAL A 181 -12.57 -10.61 11.72
C VAL A 181 -11.56 -11.25 12.69
N GLU A 182 -10.29 -10.85 12.64
CA GLU A 182 -9.25 -11.37 13.54
C GLU A 182 -9.55 -11.11 15.01
N SER A 183 -10.15 -9.96 15.34
CA SER A 183 -10.51 -9.62 16.72
C SER A 183 -11.84 -10.23 17.17
N GLY A 184 -12.55 -10.97 16.29
CA GLY A 184 -13.88 -11.52 16.56
C GLY A 184 -15.02 -10.49 16.60
N ASN A 185 -14.76 -9.23 16.22
CA ASN A 185 -15.80 -8.19 16.12
C ASN A 185 -16.76 -8.47 14.95
N ALA A 186 -16.30 -9.22 13.95
CA ALA A 186 -17.11 -9.82 12.91
C ALA A 186 -16.81 -11.31 12.78
N GLN A 187 -17.83 -12.13 12.56
CA GLN A 187 -17.65 -13.59 12.39
C GLN A 187 -17.11 -13.93 11.01
N LEU A 188 -17.47 -13.12 10.01
CA LEU A 188 -17.02 -13.26 8.64
C LEU A 188 -16.54 -11.91 8.12
N GLY A 189 -15.66 -11.93 7.13
CA GLY A 189 -15.36 -10.74 6.35
C GLY A 189 -14.86 -11.06 4.96
N PHE A 190 -15.19 -10.16 4.03
CA PHE A 190 -14.60 -10.19 2.70
C PHE A 190 -13.23 -9.51 2.74
N VAL A 191 -12.17 -10.30 2.55
CA VAL A 191 -10.76 -9.89 2.64
C VAL A 191 -10.02 -10.20 1.35
N ALA A 192 -8.79 -9.68 1.20
CA ALA A 192 -7.93 -10.06 0.10
C ALA A 192 -7.32 -11.44 0.37
N ARG A 193 -7.27 -12.32 -0.63
CA ARG A 193 -6.61 -13.63 -0.51
C ARG A 193 -5.19 -13.49 0.00
N SER A 194 -4.45 -12.49 -0.48
CA SER A 194 -3.07 -12.21 -0.06
C SER A 194 -2.88 -11.94 1.43
N GLN A 195 -3.91 -11.44 2.12
CA GLN A 195 -3.84 -11.19 3.56
C GLN A 195 -3.97 -12.47 4.38
N VAL A 196 -4.63 -13.49 3.84
CA VAL A 196 -4.90 -14.75 4.52
C VAL A 196 -4.07 -15.93 3.98
N PHE A 197 -3.49 -15.77 2.78
CA PHE A 197 -2.69 -16.79 2.10
C PHE A 197 -1.40 -17.14 2.85
N SER A 198 -0.78 -16.15 3.49
CA SER A 198 0.48 -16.31 4.23
C SER A 198 0.29 -16.50 5.73
N LEU A 199 -0.95 -16.65 6.20
CA LEU A 199 -1.21 -16.99 7.60
C LEU A 199 -0.70 -18.40 7.87
N THR A 200 -0.04 -18.59 9.01
CA THR A 200 0.41 -19.93 9.46
C THR A 200 -0.79 -20.86 9.59
N GLU A 201 -0.59 -22.19 9.55
CA GLU A 201 -1.70 -23.16 9.70
C GLU A 201 -2.56 -22.89 10.94
N ALA A 202 -1.94 -22.44 12.03
CA ALA A 202 -2.63 -22.04 13.27
C ALA A 202 -3.54 -20.80 13.14
N ARG A 203 -3.36 -19.99 12.09
CA ARG A 203 -4.12 -18.75 11.80
C ARG A 203 -4.88 -18.81 10.47
N ALA A 204 -4.82 -19.91 9.73
CA ALA A 204 -5.40 -20.03 8.39
C ALA A 204 -6.93 -19.81 8.39
N GLY A 205 -7.61 -20.11 9.50
CA GLY A 205 -9.05 -19.94 9.65
C GLY A 205 -9.84 -20.82 8.67
N ALA A 206 -11.07 -20.42 8.37
CA ALA A 206 -11.91 -21.04 7.35
C ALA A 206 -12.21 -20.04 6.24
N ASN A 207 -12.26 -20.48 4.98
CA ASN A 207 -12.38 -19.57 3.85
C ASN A 207 -13.12 -20.14 2.64
N TRP A 208 -13.81 -19.23 1.94
CA TRP A 208 -14.38 -19.43 0.61
C TRP A 208 -13.70 -18.48 -0.36
N VAL A 209 -12.95 -19.04 -1.31
CA VAL A 209 -12.44 -18.28 -2.45
C VAL A 209 -13.62 -17.96 -3.36
N VAL A 210 -13.93 -16.66 -3.48
CA VAL A 210 -15.12 -16.22 -4.22
C VAL A 210 -14.90 -16.45 -5.72
N PRO A 211 -15.82 -17.13 -6.43
CA PRO A 211 -15.73 -17.34 -7.87
C PRO A 211 -15.64 -16.03 -8.66
N ASP A 212 -14.72 -15.97 -9.64
CA ASP A 212 -14.44 -14.76 -10.42
C ASP A 212 -15.68 -14.19 -11.14
N HIS A 213 -16.67 -15.01 -11.49
CA HIS A 213 -17.89 -14.53 -12.15
C HIS A 213 -18.82 -13.72 -11.22
N LEU A 214 -18.54 -13.66 -9.91
CA LEU A 214 -19.34 -12.91 -8.93
C LEU A 214 -18.87 -11.46 -8.71
N TYR A 215 -17.75 -11.04 -9.30
CA TYR A 215 -17.25 -9.67 -9.18
C TYR A 215 -16.38 -9.32 -10.39
N ARG A 216 -16.10 -8.04 -10.60
CA ARG A 216 -15.16 -7.61 -11.65
C ARG A 216 -13.72 -7.90 -11.21
N PRO A 217 -12.82 -8.30 -12.14
CA PRO A 217 -11.42 -8.55 -11.80
C PRO A 217 -10.76 -7.37 -11.08
N ILE A 218 -10.06 -7.65 -9.97
CA ILE A 218 -9.40 -6.63 -9.14
C ILE A 218 -7.98 -6.38 -9.68
N ARG A 219 -7.89 -5.82 -10.89
CA ARG A 219 -6.61 -5.45 -11.51
C ARG A 219 -6.02 -4.21 -10.85
N GLN A 220 -4.74 -4.28 -10.47
CA GLN A 220 -4.08 -3.29 -9.62
C GLN A 220 -2.94 -2.61 -10.37
N ASP A 221 -2.96 -1.29 -10.42
CA ASP A 221 -1.98 -0.50 -11.17
C ASP A 221 -1.02 0.26 -10.25
N ALA A 222 0.24 0.32 -10.68
CA ALA A 222 1.28 1.17 -10.13
C ALA A 222 1.52 2.36 -11.08
N VAL A 223 1.88 3.52 -10.55
CA VAL A 223 2.20 4.71 -11.34
C VAL A 223 3.19 5.64 -10.62
N LEU A 224 4.06 6.30 -11.39
CA LEU A 224 4.91 7.41 -10.95
C LEU A 224 4.08 8.70 -10.91
N LEU A 225 4.15 9.42 -9.79
CA LEU A 225 3.45 10.70 -9.64
C LEU A 225 4.28 11.84 -10.25
N ASN A 226 3.62 12.82 -10.87
CA ASN A 226 4.29 13.83 -11.70
C ASN A 226 5.34 14.66 -10.94
N ARG A 227 5.16 14.85 -9.64
CA ARG A 227 6.14 15.53 -8.79
C ARG A 227 7.47 14.79 -8.63
N ALA A 228 7.49 13.51 -8.95
CA ALA A 228 8.65 12.64 -8.89
C ALA A 228 9.20 12.32 -10.28
N ILE A 229 8.77 13.03 -11.34
CA ILE A 229 9.42 12.91 -12.64
C ILE A 229 10.88 13.32 -12.52
N GLY A 230 11.77 12.45 -13.00
CA GLY A 230 13.23 12.61 -12.84
C GLY A 230 13.80 11.97 -11.57
N CYS A 231 12.96 11.50 -10.64
CA CYS A 231 13.40 10.70 -9.50
C CYS A 231 13.94 9.35 -10.01
N GLN A 232 15.25 9.14 -9.84
CA GLN A 232 15.90 7.95 -10.36
C GLN A 232 15.49 6.72 -9.55
N VAL A 233 15.54 6.81 -8.21
CA VAL A 233 15.16 5.71 -7.32
C VAL A 233 13.70 5.28 -7.50
N CYS A 234 12.81 6.22 -7.81
CA CYS A 234 11.39 5.93 -8.07
C CYS A 234 11.22 5.10 -9.35
N SER A 235 11.96 5.43 -10.41
CA SER A 235 11.94 4.72 -11.68
C SER A 235 12.58 3.34 -11.57
N GLU A 236 13.66 3.23 -10.79
CA GLU A 236 14.31 1.97 -10.42
C GLU A 236 13.35 1.07 -9.64
N PHE A 237 12.63 1.60 -8.65
CA PHE A 237 11.64 0.83 -7.89
C PHE A 237 10.50 0.29 -8.77
N LEU A 238 9.95 1.11 -9.67
CA LEU A 238 8.92 0.65 -10.61
C LEU A 238 9.44 -0.42 -11.58
N SER A 239 10.71 -0.33 -11.97
CA SER A 239 11.36 -1.35 -12.81
C SER A 239 11.60 -2.64 -12.03
N PHE A 240 12.05 -2.53 -10.78
CA PHE A 240 12.25 -3.63 -9.84
C PHE A 240 10.97 -4.45 -9.64
N LEU A 241 9.80 -3.80 -9.50
CA LEU A 241 8.51 -4.48 -9.41
C LEU A 241 8.18 -5.37 -10.63
N ARG A 242 8.78 -5.11 -11.79
CA ARG A 242 8.55 -5.87 -13.03
C ARG A 242 9.48 -7.06 -13.19
N GLU A 243 10.52 -7.18 -12.38
CA GLU A 243 11.46 -8.30 -12.44
C GLU A 243 10.78 -9.63 -12.11
N ASP A 244 11.21 -10.71 -12.76
CA ASP A 244 10.65 -12.05 -12.58
C ASP A 244 10.70 -12.55 -11.13
N ALA A 245 11.77 -12.19 -10.40
CA ALA A 245 11.92 -12.54 -8.99
C ALA A 245 10.84 -11.88 -8.11
N GLN A 246 10.48 -10.62 -8.41
CA GLN A 246 9.47 -9.88 -7.66
C GLN A 246 8.06 -10.27 -8.07
N ARG A 247 7.84 -10.47 -9.38
CA ARG A 247 6.61 -11.08 -9.89
C ARG A 247 6.34 -12.43 -9.23
N SER A 248 7.35 -13.29 -9.14
CA SER A 248 7.23 -14.59 -8.46
C SER A 248 6.86 -14.44 -6.99
N LEU A 249 7.45 -13.47 -6.27
CA LEU A 249 7.06 -13.17 -4.88
C LEU A 249 5.60 -12.70 -4.78
N ILE A 250 5.17 -11.81 -5.66
CA ILE A 250 3.80 -11.30 -5.71
C ILE A 250 2.82 -12.46 -5.93
N SER A 251 3.11 -13.34 -6.90
CA SER A 251 2.27 -14.51 -7.16
C SER A 251 2.24 -15.47 -5.97
N ALA A 252 3.40 -15.77 -5.38
CA ALA A 252 3.52 -16.59 -4.17
C ALA A 252 2.85 -15.97 -2.93
N SER A 253 2.48 -14.69 -2.99
CA SER A 253 1.72 -14.00 -1.93
C SER A 253 0.21 -14.00 -2.17
N GLY A 254 -0.29 -14.81 -3.11
CA GLY A 254 -1.73 -14.97 -3.35
C GLY A 254 -2.33 -14.00 -4.36
N TYR A 255 -1.52 -13.41 -5.24
CA TYR A 255 -1.97 -12.63 -6.39
C TYR A 255 -1.88 -13.42 -7.69
N ARG A 256 -2.75 -13.09 -8.64
CA ARG A 256 -2.58 -13.49 -10.03
C ARG A 256 -1.74 -12.46 -10.76
N LEU A 257 -1.01 -12.91 -11.76
CA LEU A 257 -0.25 -12.06 -12.67
C LEU A 257 -0.81 -12.27 -14.07
N ASP A 258 -1.06 -11.16 -14.75
CA ASP A 258 -1.42 -11.13 -16.17
C ASP A 258 -0.17 -10.89 -17.03
#